data_AF-A0A2N9MHZ0-F1
#
_entry.id   AF-A0A2N9MHZ0-F1
#
_cell.length_a   1.000
_cell.length_b   1.000
_cell.length_c   1.000
_cell.angle_alpha   90.00
_cell.angle_beta   90.00
_cell.angle_gamma   90.00
#
_symmetry.space_group_name_H-M   'P 1'
#
loop_
_entity.id
_entity.type
_entity.pdbx_description
1 polymer ?
#
loop_
_entity_poly.entity_id
_entity_poly.type
_entity_poly.pdbx_seq_one_letter_code
_entity_poly.pdbx_strand_id
1 'polypeptide(L)'
;MNQASASREPWLVANGWKFLRQPQARFYYDVPGEPAALAAAEAFCYGANAMVKTDAAGLKLLARMLDFLRGLSAEDMPPVADIGFIDDGSPAAGEVMNLMVRDNLLFRIVRAPDRALKLNVRLGAKEYPLEDAKNPKVIAQAIRANLTDEKRSLRIYGSPVVVARVTGSAGRLRVQLLNYAGAARKVNGIRVRVLGNYPQHQLAANDAAGVELLDYVAESDATEFTLPELKTYAVIDLSRSEPRP
;
A
#
# COMPACT_ATOMS: atom_id res chain seq x y z
N MET A 1 -17.39 -21.08 -17.53
CA MET A 1 -17.35 -20.77 -16.08
C MET A 1 -16.69 -19.39 -15.92
N ASN A 2 -17.44 -18.34 -15.58
CA ASN A 2 -16.92 -17.00 -15.38
C ASN A 2 -16.52 -16.82 -13.91
N GLN A 3 -15.27 -17.15 -13.56
CA GLN A 3 -14.71 -16.82 -12.24
C GLN A 3 -14.29 -15.35 -12.20
N ALA A 4 -14.73 -14.62 -11.17
CA ALA A 4 -14.30 -13.26 -10.90
C ALA A 4 -12.84 -13.28 -10.41
N SER A 5 -11.99 -12.47 -11.02
CA SER A 5 -10.58 -12.36 -10.66
C SER A 5 -10.20 -10.88 -10.63
N ALA A 6 -9.56 -10.47 -9.55
CA ALA A 6 -8.99 -9.14 -9.39
C ALA A 6 -7.95 -8.87 -10.48
N SER A 7 -7.19 -9.89 -10.85
CA SER A 7 -6.20 -9.84 -11.94
C SER A 7 -6.84 -9.66 -13.34
N ARG A 8 -8.14 -9.94 -13.51
CA ARG A 8 -8.91 -9.69 -14.75
C ARG A 8 -9.63 -8.35 -14.77
N GLU A 9 -9.45 -7.53 -13.73
CA GLU A 9 -9.98 -6.19 -13.58
C GLU A 9 -8.83 -5.18 -13.74
N PRO A 10 -8.43 -4.85 -14.98
CA PRO A 10 -7.08 -4.37 -15.31
C PRO A 10 -6.83 -2.91 -14.95
N TRP A 11 -7.79 -2.21 -14.35
CA TRP A 11 -7.62 -0.79 -14.03
C TRP A 11 -6.58 -0.55 -12.92
N LEU A 12 -6.13 -1.62 -12.22
CA LEU A 12 -5.12 -1.56 -11.17
C LEU A 12 -4.30 -2.88 -11.11
N VAL A 13 -3.10 -2.89 -11.70
CA VAL A 13 -2.18 -4.04 -11.64
C VAL A 13 -1.19 -3.84 -10.50
N ALA A 14 -1.57 -4.25 -9.29
CA ALA A 14 -0.73 -4.20 -8.10
C ALA A 14 0.05 -5.52 -7.89
N ASN A 15 1.36 -5.41 -7.69
CA ASN A 15 2.27 -6.52 -7.35
C ASN A 15 2.62 -6.59 -5.86
N GLY A 16 2.26 -5.57 -5.07
CA GLY A 16 2.52 -5.53 -3.62
C GLY A 16 2.16 -6.84 -2.88
N TRP A 17 1.04 -7.48 -3.24
CA TRP A 17 0.65 -8.75 -2.63
C TRP A 17 1.62 -9.91 -2.93
N LYS A 18 2.24 -9.92 -4.12
CA LYS A 18 3.27 -10.92 -4.48
C LYS A 18 4.53 -10.72 -3.67
N PHE A 19 4.93 -9.46 -3.44
CA PHE A 19 6.06 -9.11 -2.59
C PHE A 19 5.84 -9.54 -1.15
N LEU A 20 4.64 -9.31 -0.62
CA LEU A 20 4.26 -9.78 0.71
C LEU A 20 4.25 -11.33 0.80
N ARG A 21 3.77 -12.01 -0.25
CA ARG A 21 3.69 -13.47 -0.32
C ARG A 21 5.05 -14.16 -0.47
N GLN A 22 5.97 -13.53 -1.19
CA GLN A 22 7.29 -14.08 -1.50
C GLN A 22 8.38 -13.03 -1.28
N PRO A 23 8.62 -12.60 -0.02
CA PRO A 23 9.51 -11.47 0.27
C PRO A 23 10.98 -11.72 -0.09
N GLN A 24 11.37 -12.99 -0.22
CA GLN A 24 12.74 -13.40 -0.58
C GLN A 24 12.90 -13.72 -2.08
N ALA A 25 11.82 -13.63 -2.86
CA ALA A 25 11.90 -13.89 -4.30
C ALA A 25 12.58 -12.73 -5.03
N ARG A 26 13.06 -13.04 -6.24
CA ARG A 26 13.55 -12.05 -7.19
C ARG A 26 12.45 -11.76 -8.20
N PHE A 27 12.16 -10.49 -8.41
CA PHE A 27 11.10 -10.03 -9.27
C PHE A 27 11.67 -9.35 -10.52
N TYR A 28 10.92 -9.43 -11.60
CA TYR A 28 11.29 -8.83 -12.86
C TYR A 28 10.11 -8.07 -13.45
N TYR A 29 10.32 -6.79 -13.74
CA TYR A 29 9.38 -5.97 -14.48
C TYR A 29 9.89 -5.82 -15.91
N ASP A 30 9.02 -6.06 -16.88
CA ASP A 30 9.21 -5.68 -18.28
C ASP A 30 8.14 -4.64 -18.63
N VAL A 31 8.50 -3.35 -18.48
CA VAL A 31 7.56 -2.22 -18.56
C VAL A 31 8.14 -1.09 -19.42
N PRO A 32 7.65 -0.90 -20.66
CA PRO A 32 8.11 0.19 -21.51
C PRO A 32 7.54 1.53 -21.05
N GLY A 33 8.24 2.64 -21.29
CA GLY A 33 7.74 3.99 -21.10
C GLY A 33 7.46 4.39 -19.64
N GLU A 34 6.38 5.15 -19.45
CA GLU A 34 6.03 5.79 -18.18
C GLU A 34 5.84 4.86 -16.97
N PRO A 35 5.27 3.65 -17.11
CA PRO A 35 5.15 2.70 -15.99
C PRO A 35 6.47 2.29 -15.33
N ALA A 36 7.63 2.51 -15.94
CA ALA A 36 8.93 2.18 -15.35
C ALA A 36 9.18 2.90 -14.01
N ALA A 37 8.74 4.16 -13.88
CA ALA A 37 8.85 4.90 -12.63
C ALA A 37 7.98 4.29 -11.52
N LEU A 38 6.75 3.89 -11.85
CA LEU A 38 5.86 3.21 -10.91
C LEU A 38 6.42 1.85 -10.46
N ALA A 39 7.01 1.07 -11.37
CA ALA A 39 7.61 -0.22 -11.03
C ALA A 39 8.76 -0.07 -10.01
N ALA A 40 9.62 0.94 -10.19
CA ALA A 40 10.68 1.24 -9.22
C ALA A 40 10.13 1.70 -7.86
N ALA A 41 9.14 2.59 -7.86
CA ALA A 41 8.49 3.06 -6.64
C ALA A 41 7.78 1.92 -5.89
N GLU A 42 7.08 1.04 -6.60
CA GLU A 42 6.41 -0.13 -6.04
C GLU A 42 7.42 -1.09 -5.39
N ALA A 43 8.51 -1.42 -6.10
CA ALA A 43 9.55 -2.28 -5.56
C ALA A 43 10.19 -1.69 -4.30
N PHE A 44 10.53 -0.40 -4.31
CA PHE A 44 11.09 0.30 -3.16
C PHE A 44 10.13 0.30 -1.96
N CYS A 45 8.85 0.65 -2.20
CA CYS A 45 7.79 0.72 -1.20
C CYS A 45 7.64 -0.59 -0.40
N TYR A 46 7.79 -1.73 -1.06
CA TYR A 46 7.68 -3.05 -0.42
C TYR A 46 9.03 -3.68 -0.03
N GLY A 47 10.15 -2.99 -0.27
CA GLY A 47 11.49 -3.56 -0.05
C GLY A 47 11.79 -4.79 -0.93
N ALA A 48 11.19 -4.86 -2.12
CA ALA A 48 11.29 -6.02 -3.00
C ALA A 48 12.62 -6.04 -3.78
N ASN A 49 13.21 -7.23 -3.91
CA ASN A 49 14.35 -7.45 -4.80
C ASN A 49 13.85 -7.56 -6.26
N ALA A 50 13.80 -6.43 -6.96
CA ALA A 50 13.25 -6.35 -8.31
C ALA A 50 14.22 -5.73 -9.31
N MET A 51 14.26 -6.29 -10.51
CA MET A 51 14.91 -5.69 -11.68
C MET A 51 13.85 -5.09 -12.61
N VAL A 52 14.03 -3.83 -13.00
CA VAL A 52 13.13 -3.11 -13.93
C VAL A 52 13.80 -3.00 -15.29
N LYS A 53 13.29 -3.72 -16.28
CA LYS A 53 13.61 -3.51 -17.69
C LYS A 53 12.62 -2.50 -18.28
N THR A 54 13.14 -1.53 -19.01
CA THR A 54 12.36 -0.55 -19.76
C THR A 54 13.03 -0.22 -21.09
N ASP A 55 12.32 0.51 -21.94
CA ASP A 55 12.80 1.00 -23.22
C ASP A 55 13.44 2.40 -23.11
N ALA A 56 13.82 2.99 -24.25
CA ALA A 56 14.42 4.31 -24.27
C ALA A 56 13.49 5.41 -23.72
N ALA A 57 12.17 5.27 -23.87
CA ALA A 57 11.19 6.24 -23.39
C ALA A 57 11.06 6.20 -21.86
N GLY A 58 11.15 5.02 -21.25
CA GLY A 58 11.06 4.85 -19.80
C GLY A 58 12.37 5.17 -19.05
N LEU A 59 13.52 5.11 -19.72
CA LEU A 59 14.83 5.23 -19.07
C LEU A 59 15.00 6.52 -18.25
N LYS A 60 14.61 7.67 -18.81
CA LYS A 60 14.72 8.98 -18.12
C LYS A 60 13.79 9.06 -16.91
N LEU A 61 12.59 8.50 -17.02
CA LEU A 61 11.60 8.50 -15.94
C LEU A 61 12.02 7.56 -14.81
N LEU A 62 12.54 6.38 -15.16
CA LEU A 62 13.12 5.43 -14.22
C LEU A 62 14.30 6.06 -13.46
N ALA A 63 15.24 6.70 -14.16
CA ALA A 63 16.40 7.35 -13.53
C ALA A 63 15.97 8.42 -12.51
N ARG A 64 15.04 9.30 -12.88
CA ARG A 64 14.51 10.33 -11.98
C ARG A 64 13.84 9.75 -10.73
N MET A 65 13.07 8.67 -10.90
CA MET A 65 12.46 7.99 -9.76
C MET A 65 13.54 7.38 -8.86
N LEU A 66 14.55 6.71 -9.41
CA LEU A 66 15.65 6.15 -8.62
C LEU A 66 16.44 7.23 -7.87
N ASP A 67 16.66 8.40 -8.49
CA ASP A 67 17.25 9.56 -7.82
C ASP A 67 16.40 10.04 -6.64
N PHE A 68 15.10 10.20 -6.87
CA PHE A 68 14.15 10.57 -5.81
C PHE A 68 14.18 9.55 -4.66
N LEU A 69 14.07 8.25 -4.96
CA LEU A 69 14.04 7.18 -3.97
C LEU A 69 15.34 7.10 -3.16
N ARG A 70 16.50 7.37 -3.78
CA ARG A 70 17.80 7.46 -3.07
C ARG A 70 17.88 8.63 -2.09
N GLY A 71 17.13 9.71 -2.35
CA GLY A 71 17.06 10.87 -1.46
C GLY A 71 16.16 10.66 -0.23
N LEU A 72 15.37 9.58 -0.20
CA LEU A 72 14.53 9.26 0.95
C LEU A 72 15.37 8.62 2.07
N SER A 73 15.11 9.01 3.32
CA SER A 73 15.76 8.35 4.46
C SER A 73 15.39 6.87 4.50
N ALA A 74 16.38 5.99 4.67
CA ALA A 74 16.13 4.59 4.93
C ALA A 74 15.68 4.42 6.39
N GLU A 75 14.40 4.15 6.61
CA GLU A 75 13.88 3.83 7.94
C GLU A 75 13.49 2.37 7.99
N ASP A 76 14.27 1.59 8.74
CA ASP A 76 13.97 0.18 9.01
C ASP A 76 12.91 0.08 10.11
N MET A 77 11.69 0.49 9.76
CA MET A 77 10.51 0.34 10.61
C MET A 77 9.71 -0.89 10.18
N PRO A 78 9.20 -1.68 11.13
CA PRO A 78 8.42 -2.85 10.78
C PRO A 78 7.11 -2.46 10.10
N PRO A 79 6.55 -3.35 9.29
CA PRO A 79 5.29 -3.11 8.62
C PRO A 79 4.12 -3.05 9.61
N VAL A 80 3.28 -2.03 9.48
CA VAL A 80 2.00 -1.98 10.18
C VAL A 80 1.02 -2.92 9.48
N ALA A 81 0.30 -3.72 10.26
CA ALA A 81 -0.72 -4.65 9.79
C ALA A 81 -1.87 -4.70 10.80
N ASP A 82 -3.10 -4.65 10.29
CA ASP A 82 -4.31 -4.87 11.06
C ASP A 82 -4.74 -6.34 11.03
N ILE A 83 -4.39 -7.02 9.92
CA ILE A 83 -4.90 -8.34 9.57
C ILE A 83 -3.75 -9.36 9.50
N GLY A 84 -3.95 -10.51 10.14
CA GLY A 84 -3.15 -11.71 9.92
C GLY A 84 -3.80 -12.59 8.87
N PHE A 85 -3.21 -12.68 7.68
CA PHE A 85 -3.71 -13.56 6.63
C PHE A 85 -2.99 -14.92 6.69
N ILE A 86 -3.73 -16.00 6.93
CA ILE A 86 -3.21 -17.36 6.96
C ILE A 86 -3.30 -17.91 5.54
N ASP A 87 -2.20 -17.79 4.80
CA ASP A 87 -2.10 -18.19 3.40
C ASP A 87 -2.01 -19.72 3.27
N ASP A 88 -2.90 -20.28 2.46
CA ASP A 88 -2.97 -21.72 2.13
C ASP A 88 -2.21 -22.07 0.84
N GLY A 89 -1.55 -21.09 0.21
CA GLY A 89 -0.83 -21.28 -1.05
C GLY A 89 -1.72 -21.29 -2.30
N SER A 90 -3.04 -21.19 -2.15
CA SER A 90 -3.97 -21.27 -3.28
C SER A 90 -3.93 -20.02 -4.17
N PRO A 91 -4.34 -20.14 -5.45
CA PRO A 91 -4.60 -18.98 -6.30
C PRO A 91 -5.69 -18.06 -5.75
N ALA A 92 -6.73 -18.62 -5.14
CA ALA A 92 -7.83 -17.85 -4.55
C ALA A 92 -7.33 -16.94 -3.41
N ALA A 93 -6.48 -17.44 -2.53
CA ALA A 93 -5.81 -16.64 -1.51
C ALA A 93 -4.99 -15.49 -2.13
N GLY A 94 -4.29 -15.75 -3.23
CA GLY A 94 -3.57 -14.72 -3.99
C GLY A 94 -4.48 -13.60 -4.48
N GLU A 95 -5.63 -13.93 -5.05
CA GLU A 95 -6.60 -12.95 -5.54
C GLU A 95 -7.24 -12.14 -4.41
N VAL A 96 -7.53 -12.75 -3.26
CA VAL A 96 -8.02 -12.05 -2.07
C VAL A 96 -6.95 -11.08 -1.55
N MET A 97 -5.70 -11.52 -1.42
CA MET A 97 -4.58 -10.66 -1.02
C MET A 97 -4.37 -9.48 -1.99
N ASN A 98 -4.54 -9.72 -3.30
CA ASN A 98 -4.50 -8.67 -4.32
C ASN A 98 -5.57 -7.60 -4.04
N LEU A 99 -6.82 -8.00 -3.79
CA LEU A 99 -7.88 -7.05 -3.43
C LEU A 99 -7.60 -6.33 -2.11
N MET A 100 -7.09 -7.03 -1.10
CA MET A 100 -6.72 -6.40 0.17
C MET A 100 -5.68 -5.29 0.00
N VAL A 101 -4.66 -5.50 -0.85
CA VAL A 101 -3.70 -4.44 -1.20
C VAL A 101 -4.40 -3.28 -1.89
N ARG A 102 -5.24 -3.55 -2.90
CA ARG A 102 -5.97 -2.54 -3.67
C ARG A 102 -6.93 -1.70 -2.81
N ASP A 103 -7.53 -2.32 -1.79
CA ASP A 103 -8.48 -1.70 -0.87
C ASP A 103 -7.80 -1.07 0.36
N ASN A 104 -6.47 -1.05 0.40
CA ASN A 104 -5.67 -0.54 1.52
C ASN A 104 -6.02 -1.23 2.86
N LEU A 105 -6.27 -2.53 2.82
CA LEU A 105 -6.43 -3.37 4.01
C LEU A 105 -5.05 -3.89 4.41
N LEU A 106 -4.48 -3.31 5.46
CA LEU A 106 -3.11 -3.61 5.86
C LEU A 106 -3.02 -5.01 6.49
N PHE A 107 -2.24 -5.89 5.87
CA PHE A 107 -2.07 -7.26 6.36
C PHE A 107 -0.62 -7.70 6.33
N ARG A 108 -0.36 -8.78 7.08
CA ARG A 108 0.84 -9.61 6.93
C ARG A 108 0.44 -11.08 6.88
N ILE A 109 1.26 -11.87 6.20
CA ILE A 109 1.05 -13.32 6.13
C ILE A 109 1.58 -13.95 7.40
N VAL A 110 0.77 -14.81 8.01
CA VAL A 110 1.09 -15.49 9.27
C VAL A 110 0.82 -16.99 9.14
N ARG A 111 1.60 -17.81 9.86
CA ARG A 111 1.44 -19.28 9.83
C ARG A 111 0.26 -19.77 10.67
N ALA A 112 -0.11 -19.01 11.69
CA ALA A 112 -1.18 -19.31 12.63
C ALA A 112 -1.83 -18.00 13.10
N PRO A 113 -3.02 -18.05 13.70
CA PRO A 113 -3.68 -16.85 14.23
C PRO A 113 -2.77 -16.09 15.20
N ASP A 114 -2.64 -14.79 14.99
CA ASP A 114 -1.85 -13.89 15.83
C ASP A 114 -2.79 -12.96 16.61
N ARG A 115 -2.74 -13.05 17.95
CA ARG A 115 -3.61 -12.28 18.85
C ARG A 115 -3.21 -10.80 18.96
N ALA A 116 -2.02 -10.42 18.50
CA ALA A 116 -1.62 -9.01 18.44
C ALA A 116 -2.27 -8.29 17.25
N LEU A 117 -2.81 -9.02 16.27
CA LEU A 117 -3.52 -8.46 15.12
C LEU A 117 -5.02 -8.35 15.43
N LYS A 118 -5.66 -7.35 14.81
CA LYS A 118 -7.06 -6.99 15.05
C LYS A 118 -8.03 -7.99 14.43
N LEU A 119 -7.60 -8.67 13.37
CA LEU A 119 -8.37 -9.69 12.66
C LEU A 119 -7.45 -10.78 12.13
N ASN A 120 -7.88 -12.04 12.22
CA ASN A 120 -7.21 -13.17 11.57
C ASN A 120 -8.12 -13.74 10.49
N VAL A 121 -7.56 -13.95 9.29
CA VAL A 121 -8.29 -14.40 8.11
C VAL A 121 -7.71 -15.74 7.65
N ARG A 122 -8.58 -16.72 7.44
CA ARG A 122 -8.25 -18.03 6.85
C ARG A 122 -9.39 -18.43 5.92
N LEU A 123 -9.07 -18.71 4.66
CA LEU A 123 -10.06 -19.24 3.72
C LEU A 123 -10.52 -20.64 4.17
N GLY A 124 -11.81 -20.90 4.03
CA GLY A 124 -12.46 -22.12 4.54
C GLY A 124 -12.86 -22.06 6.02
N ALA A 125 -12.57 -20.97 6.73
CA ALA A 125 -13.19 -20.70 8.02
C ALA A 125 -14.68 -20.38 7.84
N LYS A 126 -15.46 -20.46 8.93
CA LYS A 126 -16.90 -20.17 8.92
C LYS A 126 -17.18 -18.75 8.41
N GLU A 127 -16.34 -17.79 8.78
CA GLU A 127 -16.43 -16.39 8.42
C GLU A 127 -15.95 -16.10 6.99
N TYR A 128 -15.18 -17.02 6.39
CA TYR A 128 -14.60 -16.89 5.04
C TYR A 128 -14.69 -18.21 4.26
N PRO A 129 -15.91 -18.69 3.90
CA PRO A 129 -16.08 -19.98 3.24
C PRO A 129 -15.31 -20.09 1.91
N LEU A 130 -14.84 -21.29 1.57
CA LEU A 130 -14.15 -21.53 0.29
C LEU A 130 -15.05 -21.30 -0.93
N GLU A 131 -16.36 -21.50 -0.77
CA GLU A 131 -17.34 -21.23 -1.83
C GLU A 131 -17.36 -19.74 -2.20
N ASP A 132 -17.27 -18.85 -1.20
CA ASP A 132 -17.21 -17.41 -1.41
C ASP A 132 -15.85 -16.97 -1.99
N ALA A 133 -14.77 -17.72 -1.74
CA ALA A 133 -13.45 -17.45 -2.31
C ALA A 133 -13.40 -17.60 -3.85
N LYS A 134 -14.42 -18.21 -4.47
CA LYS A 134 -14.63 -18.19 -5.94
C LYS A 134 -14.94 -16.78 -6.45
N ASN A 135 -15.38 -15.88 -5.58
CA ASN A 135 -15.53 -14.45 -5.83
C ASN A 135 -14.72 -13.65 -4.79
N PRO A 136 -13.44 -13.36 -5.07
CA PRO A 136 -12.54 -12.69 -4.13
C PRO A 136 -13.08 -11.38 -3.54
N LYS A 137 -13.97 -10.67 -4.27
CA LYS A 137 -14.61 -9.43 -3.80
C LYS A 137 -15.52 -9.65 -2.59
N VAL A 138 -16.26 -10.76 -2.57
CA VAL A 138 -17.14 -11.12 -1.45
C VAL A 138 -16.29 -11.32 -0.18
N ILE A 139 -15.18 -12.04 -0.31
CA ILE A 139 -14.24 -12.23 0.79
C ILE A 139 -13.61 -10.89 1.24
N ALA A 140 -13.10 -10.08 0.31
CA ALA A 140 -12.50 -8.78 0.65
C ALA A 140 -13.49 -7.85 1.37
N GLN A 141 -14.75 -7.83 0.92
CA GLN A 141 -15.83 -7.08 1.57
C GLN A 141 -16.12 -7.62 2.98
N ALA A 142 -16.19 -8.94 3.14
CA ALA A 142 -16.39 -9.58 4.45
C ALA A 142 -15.22 -9.27 5.41
N ILE A 143 -13.97 -9.31 4.93
CA ILE A 143 -12.79 -8.93 5.70
C ILE A 143 -12.90 -7.48 6.18
N ARG A 144 -13.24 -6.54 5.28
CA ARG A 144 -13.43 -5.13 5.64
C ARG A 144 -14.56 -4.96 6.68
N ALA A 145 -15.68 -5.63 6.49
CA ALA A 145 -16.81 -5.57 7.41
C ALA A 145 -16.43 -6.09 8.80
N ASN A 146 -15.70 -7.21 8.88
CA ASN A 146 -15.25 -7.80 10.15
C ASN A 146 -14.16 -6.98 10.84
N LEU A 147 -13.27 -6.33 10.07
CA LEU A 147 -12.28 -5.42 10.63
C LEU A 147 -12.94 -4.13 11.16
N THR A 148 -13.99 -3.65 10.49
CA THR A 148 -14.61 -2.33 10.65
C THR A 148 -13.71 -1.17 10.23
N ASP A 149 -14.31 -0.04 9.84
CA ASP A 149 -13.55 1.10 9.34
C ASP A 149 -12.80 1.83 10.48
N GLU A 150 -13.32 1.82 11.71
CA GLU A 150 -12.74 2.49 12.87
C GLU A 150 -11.40 1.86 13.28
N LYS A 151 -11.32 0.53 13.21
CA LYS A 151 -10.14 -0.23 13.62
C LYS A 151 -9.01 -0.21 12.58
N ARG A 152 -9.25 0.24 11.35
CA ARG A 152 -8.21 0.30 10.31
C ARG A 152 -7.13 1.31 10.68
N SER A 153 -5.87 0.87 10.68
CA SER A 153 -4.71 1.73 10.94
C SER A 153 -4.51 2.79 9.86
N LEU A 154 -5.01 2.55 8.65
CA LEU A 154 -5.01 3.49 7.54
C LEU A 154 -6.33 3.45 6.77
N ARG A 155 -6.83 4.62 6.39
CA ARG A 155 -7.89 4.78 5.39
C ARG A 155 -7.46 5.83 4.36
N ILE A 156 -7.77 5.56 3.11
CA ILE A 156 -7.65 6.51 2.00
C ILE A 156 -9.05 6.80 1.49
N TYR A 157 -9.36 8.07 1.30
CA TYR A 157 -10.61 8.52 0.70
C TYR A 157 -10.34 9.14 -0.68
N GLY A 158 -11.33 9.07 -1.56
CA GLY A 158 -11.30 9.79 -2.83
C GLY A 158 -10.47 9.17 -3.95
N SER A 159 -9.87 7.99 -3.77
CA SER A 159 -9.11 7.34 -4.85
C SER A 159 -9.21 5.81 -4.88
N PRO A 160 -9.64 5.21 -6.02
CA PRO A 160 -9.63 3.76 -6.23
C PRO A 160 -8.29 3.24 -6.81
N VAL A 161 -7.32 4.13 -7.08
CA VAL A 161 -6.04 3.80 -7.75
C VAL A 161 -4.81 4.12 -6.91
N VAL A 162 -5.02 4.64 -5.69
CA VAL A 162 -3.94 4.92 -4.75
C VAL A 162 -3.89 3.81 -3.70
N VAL A 163 -2.73 3.18 -3.62
CA VAL A 163 -2.43 2.16 -2.61
C VAL A 163 -1.35 2.71 -1.71
N ALA A 164 -1.45 2.37 -0.44
CA ALA A 164 -0.51 2.76 0.57
C ALA A 164 0.22 1.56 1.16
N ARG A 165 1.46 1.81 1.53
CA ARG A 165 2.20 1.00 2.48
C ARG A 165 2.40 1.81 3.74
N VAL A 166 2.29 1.13 4.88
CA VAL A 166 2.58 1.74 6.18
C VAL A 166 3.62 0.92 6.91
N THR A 167 4.67 1.59 7.36
CA THR A 167 5.65 1.09 8.33
C THR A 167 5.64 1.99 9.55
N GLY A 168 5.98 1.47 10.72
CA GLY A 168 5.91 2.27 11.93
C GLY A 168 6.52 1.59 13.13
N SER A 169 6.96 2.39 14.08
CA SER A 169 7.46 1.97 15.38
C SER A 169 6.97 2.95 16.45
N ALA A 170 7.36 2.77 17.71
CA ALA A 170 6.82 3.57 18.80
C ALA A 170 6.97 5.09 18.55
N GLY A 171 5.84 5.76 18.27
CA GLY A 171 5.75 7.20 18.05
C GLY A 171 6.14 7.71 16.66
N ARG A 172 6.42 6.82 15.70
CA ARG A 172 6.73 7.17 14.30
C ARG A 172 5.93 6.31 13.33
N LEU A 173 5.46 6.92 12.25
CA LEU A 173 4.73 6.23 11.19
C LEU A 173 5.19 6.78 9.84
N ARG A 174 5.49 5.89 8.90
CA ARG A 174 5.75 6.24 7.51
C ARG A 174 4.60 5.72 6.65
N VAL A 175 3.95 6.64 5.94
CA VAL A 175 2.91 6.35 4.97
C VAL A 175 3.48 6.59 3.57
N GLN A 176 3.55 5.54 2.77
CA GLN A 176 4.02 5.60 1.39
C GLN A 176 2.82 5.43 0.47
N LEU A 177 2.57 6.37 -0.44
CA LEU A 177 1.42 6.36 -1.34
C LEU A 177 1.87 6.14 -2.79
N LEU A 178 1.32 5.11 -3.44
CA LEU A 178 1.55 4.76 -4.84
C LEU A 178 0.28 5.07 -5.65
N ASN A 179 0.38 5.94 -6.65
CA ASN A 179 -0.66 6.11 -7.65
C ASN A 179 -0.39 5.18 -8.84
N TYR A 180 -1.17 4.11 -8.94
CA TYR A 180 -1.00 3.16 -10.04
C TYR A 180 -1.53 3.65 -11.39
N ALA A 181 -2.34 4.71 -11.39
CA ALA A 181 -2.66 5.45 -12.61
C ALA A 181 -1.62 6.53 -12.92
N GLY A 182 -0.50 6.57 -12.19
CA GLY A 182 0.47 7.66 -12.18
C GLY A 182 1.19 7.90 -13.49
N ALA A 183 1.34 6.87 -14.33
CA ALA A 183 1.74 7.04 -15.73
C ALA A 183 0.77 8.00 -16.44
N ALA A 184 -0.51 7.60 -16.53
CA ALA A 184 -1.53 8.33 -17.27
C ALA A 184 -1.95 9.67 -16.63
N ARG A 185 -2.08 9.77 -15.30
CA ARG A 185 -2.68 10.95 -14.65
C ARG A 185 -2.28 11.15 -13.19
N LYS A 186 -2.34 12.41 -12.75
CA LYS A 186 -2.32 12.78 -11.33
C LYS A 186 -3.66 12.44 -10.66
N VAL A 187 -3.62 12.18 -9.36
CA VAL A 187 -4.80 12.10 -8.49
C VAL A 187 -4.76 13.29 -7.54
N ASN A 188 -5.90 13.96 -7.36
CA ASN A 188 -6.01 15.16 -6.53
C ASN A 188 -6.81 14.88 -5.25
N GLY A 189 -6.53 15.63 -4.19
CA GLY A 189 -7.33 15.66 -2.96
C GLY A 189 -7.39 14.31 -2.25
N ILE A 190 -6.25 13.62 -2.10
CA ILE A 190 -6.19 12.33 -1.43
C ILE A 190 -6.22 12.56 0.07
N ARG A 191 -7.40 12.36 0.69
CA ARG A 191 -7.51 12.39 2.15
C ARG A 191 -7.06 11.07 2.73
N VAL A 192 -6.21 11.15 3.76
CA VAL A 192 -5.64 10.02 4.47
C VAL A 192 -6.00 10.16 5.95
N ARG A 193 -6.45 9.05 6.56
CA ARG A 193 -6.56 8.91 8.01
C ARG A 193 -5.60 7.82 8.46
N VAL A 194 -4.81 8.10 9.49
CA VAL A 194 -4.05 7.09 10.23
C VAL A 194 -4.50 7.03 11.69
N LEU A 195 -4.41 5.87 12.32
CA LEU A 195 -4.65 5.75 13.76
C LEU A 195 -3.47 6.27 14.57
N GLY A 196 -3.78 7.03 15.61
CA GLY A 196 -2.85 7.66 16.53
C GLY A 196 -2.68 9.16 16.29
N ASN A 197 -2.25 9.84 17.36
CA ASN A 197 -1.87 11.25 17.32
C ASN A 197 -0.43 11.38 16.81
N TYR A 198 -0.23 12.13 15.73
CA TYR A 198 1.07 12.54 15.21
C TYR A 198 0.97 14.02 14.82
N PRO A 199 1.47 14.96 15.64
CA PRO A 199 1.36 16.38 15.34
C PRO A 199 2.44 16.87 14.35
N GLN A 200 3.48 16.08 14.11
CA GLN A 200 4.61 16.43 13.25
C GLN A 200 4.58 15.59 11.98
N HIS A 201 4.97 16.20 10.86
CA HIS A 201 5.09 15.51 9.59
C HIS A 201 6.23 16.01 8.72
N GLN A 202 6.66 15.16 7.79
CA GLN A 202 7.52 15.51 6.67
C GLN A 202 6.97 14.85 5.41
N LEU A 203 6.86 15.60 4.33
CA LEU A 203 6.38 15.10 3.03
C LEU A 203 7.50 15.14 2.00
N ALA A 204 7.67 14.04 1.29
CA ALA A 204 8.45 13.96 0.06
C ALA A 204 7.56 13.39 -1.06
N ALA A 205 7.31 14.17 -2.10
CA ALA A 205 6.50 13.77 -3.25
C ALA A 205 7.33 13.82 -4.54
N ASN A 206 7.26 12.75 -5.33
CA ASN A 206 7.89 12.71 -6.64
C ASN A 206 7.17 13.70 -7.59
N ASP A 207 7.97 14.51 -8.29
CA ASP A 207 7.51 15.54 -9.23
C ASP A 207 6.59 16.62 -8.62
N ALA A 208 6.67 16.85 -7.29
CA ALA A 208 5.87 17.84 -6.59
C ALA A 208 6.65 18.50 -5.44
N ALA A 209 7.72 19.23 -5.78
CA ALA A 209 8.55 19.95 -4.80
C ALA A 209 7.76 21.08 -4.12
N GLY A 210 7.91 21.21 -2.80
CA GLY A 210 7.22 22.25 -2.01
C GLY A 210 5.72 22.05 -1.85
N VAL A 211 5.20 20.86 -2.16
CA VAL A 211 3.83 20.50 -1.79
C VAL A 211 3.76 20.31 -0.27
N GLU A 212 2.75 20.90 0.33
CA GLU A 212 2.41 20.76 1.75
C GLU A 212 1.12 19.95 1.91
N LEU A 213 0.97 19.31 3.07
CA LEU A 213 -0.28 18.66 3.44
C LEU A 213 -1.34 19.70 3.81
N LEU A 214 -2.57 19.48 3.37
CA LEU A 214 -3.73 20.31 3.71
C LEU A 214 -4.58 19.64 4.78
N ASP A 215 -5.44 20.43 5.44
CA ASP A 215 -6.42 19.95 6.42
C ASP A 215 -5.80 19.03 7.50
N TYR A 216 -4.56 19.32 7.91
CA TYR A 216 -3.84 18.47 8.84
C TYR A 216 -4.42 18.61 10.25
N VAL A 217 -4.96 17.51 10.78
CA VAL A 217 -5.59 17.44 12.09
C VAL A 217 -5.05 16.23 12.83
N ALA A 218 -4.40 16.45 13.97
CA ALA A 218 -3.92 15.40 14.86
C ALA A 218 -4.74 15.38 16.15
N GLU A 219 -5.68 14.45 16.25
CA GLU A 219 -6.53 14.22 17.42
C GLU A 219 -6.03 13.04 18.25
N SER A 220 -6.68 12.76 19.39
CA SER A 220 -6.21 11.75 20.34
C SER A 220 -6.13 10.33 19.78
N ASP A 221 -7.03 9.98 18.84
CA ASP A 221 -7.19 8.63 18.30
C ASP A 221 -6.76 8.50 16.83
N ALA A 222 -6.70 9.61 16.09
CA ALA A 222 -6.35 9.63 14.68
C ALA A 222 -5.65 10.92 14.24
N THR A 223 -4.87 10.80 13.19
CA THR A 223 -4.33 11.94 12.43
C THR A 223 -4.89 11.87 11.02
N GLU A 224 -5.44 12.98 10.54
CA GLU A 224 -5.99 13.12 9.21
C GLU A 224 -5.32 14.27 8.46
N PHE A 225 -5.17 14.10 7.15
CA PHE A 225 -4.60 15.11 6.27
C PHE A 225 -5.00 14.84 4.82
N THR A 226 -4.86 15.86 3.98
CA THR A 226 -5.10 15.79 2.54
C THR A 226 -3.79 16.03 1.79
N LEU A 227 -3.40 15.08 0.94
CA LEU A 227 -2.36 15.30 -0.06
C LEU A 227 -3.01 15.96 -1.30
N PRO A 228 -2.62 17.21 -1.66
CA PRO A 228 -3.28 17.96 -2.74
C PRO A 228 -3.22 17.26 -4.09
N GLU A 229 -2.07 16.69 -4.41
CA GLU A 229 -1.85 15.96 -5.65
C GLU A 229 -0.80 14.84 -5.47
N LEU A 230 -0.97 13.77 -6.24
CA LEU A 230 -0.02 12.68 -6.34
C LEU A 230 0.13 12.27 -7.81
N LYS A 231 1.34 12.45 -8.35
CA LYS A 231 1.68 11.92 -9.68
C LYS A 231 1.95 10.42 -9.59
N THR A 232 3.09 10.01 -9.03
CA THR A 232 3.46 8.59 -8.98
C THR A 232 3.62 8.08 -7.55
N TYR A 233 4.40 8.77 -6.73
CA TYR A 233 4.80 8.29 -5.41
C TYR A 233 5.00 9.43 -4.42
N ALA A 234 4.61 9.22 -3.18
CA ALA A 234 4.88 10.13 -2.07
C ALA A 234 5.17 9.35 -0.79
N VAL A 235 5.98 9.94 0.09
CA VAL A 235 6.27 9.46 1.43
C VAL A 235 5.91 10.55 2.42
N ILE A 236 5.12 10.18 3.42
CA ILE A 236 4.71 11.02 4.53
C ILE A 236 5.23 10.37 5.80
N ASP A 237 6.22 11.00 6.42
CA ASP A 237 6.72 10.61 7.73
C ASP A 237 5.97 11.40 8.79
N LEU A 238 5.47 10.71 9.81
CA LEU A 238 4.67 11.25 10.90
C LEU A 238 5.35 10.91 12.23
N SER A 239 5.38 11.85 13.17
CA SER A 239 5.96 11.60 14.49
C SER A 239 5.19 12.27 15.63
N ARG A 240 5.29 11.65 16.82
CA ARG A 240 4.72 12.16 18.09
C ARG A 240 5.55 13.27 18.73
N SER A 241 6.83 13.34 18.38
CA SER A 241 7.79 14.33 18.87
C SER A 241 8.55 14.92 17.67
N GLU A 242 9.17 16.09 17.84
CA GLU A 242 10.00 16.69 16.80
C GLU A 242 11.03 15.69 16.25
N PRO A 243 11.28 15.67 14.92
CA PRO A 243 12.41 14.92 14.38
C PRO A 243 13.69 15.46 15.03
N ARG A 244 14.49 14.57 15.61
CA ARG A 244 15.80 14.96 16.12
C ARG A 244 16.66 15.41 14.92
N PRO A 245 17.32 16.58 15.00
CA PRO A 245 18.10 17.14 13.90
C PRO A 245 19.29 16.26 13.49
#